data_AF-A0A4R2ZIH9-F1
#
_entry.id   AF-A0A4R2ZIH9-F1
#
_cell.length_a   1.000
_cell.length_b   1.000
_cell.length_c   1.000
_cell.angle_alpha   90.00
_cell.angle_beta   90.00
_cell.angle_gamma   90.00
#
_symmetry.space_group_name_H-M   'P 1'
#
loop_
_entity.id
_entity.type
_entity.pdbx_description
1 polymer ?
#
loop_
_entity_poly.entity_id
_entity_poly.type
_entity_poly.pdbx_seq_one_letter_code
_entity_poly.pdbx_strand_id
1 'polypeptide(L)' 'MIDPHSDDARVQGVRRFIEMIEQEPRLSATALQTVGSKGWDGFVLARVVS' A
#
# COMPACT_ATOMS: atom_id res chain seq x y z
N MET A 1 11.97 -5.66 7.08
CA MET A 1 11.99 -6.71 6.05
C MET A 1 10.60 -7.32 6.02
N ILE A 2 9.86 -7.18 4.91
CA ILE A 2 8.49 -7.69 4.81
C ILE A 2 8.59 -9.19 4.56
N ASP A 3 8.04 -10.00 5.47
CA ASP A 3 7.94 -11.45 5.27
C ASP A 3 6.92 -11.75 4.15
N PRO A 4 7.32 -12.37 3.04
CA PRO A 4 6.42 -12.74 1.95
C PRO A 4 5.42 -13.83 2.37
N HIS A 5 5.68 -14.57 3.44
CA HIS A 5 4.83 -15.63 3.97
C HIS A 5 4.15 -15.23 5.28
N SER A 6 4.03 -13.94 5.56
CA SER A 6 3.35 -13.47 6.76
C SER A 6 1.88 -13.90 6.77
N ASP A 7 1.48 -14.68 7.77
CA ASP A 7 0.08 -15.05 8.01
C ASP A 7 -0.74 -13.94 8.68
N ASP A 8 -0.16 -12.75 8.89
CA ASP A 8 -0.87 -11.61 9.47
C ASP A 8 -1.92 -11.09 8.48
N ALA A 9 -3.19 -11.20 8.85
CA ALA A 9 -4.32 -10.73 8.05
C ALA A 9 -4.21 -9.26 7.63
N ARG A 10 -3.53 -8.42 8.42
CA ARG A 10 -3.30 -7.00 8.08
C ARG A 10 -2.30 -6.87 6.93
N VAL A 11 -1.23 -7.67 6.95
CA VAL A 11 -0.22 -7.71 5.87
C VAL A 11 -0.87 -8.19 4.58
N GLN A 12 -1.67 -9.26 4.66
CA GLN A 12 -2.40 -9.78 3.50
C GLN A 12 -3.41 -8.78 2.95
N GLY A 13 -4.15 -8.08 3.82
CA GLY A 13 -5.08 -7.03 3.43
C GLY A 13 -4.41 -5.86 2.70
N VAL A 14 -3.26 -5.36 3.21
CA VAL A 14 -2.49 -4.29 2.56
C VAL A 14 -1.96 -4.72 1.20
N ARG A 15 -1.50 -5.97 1.05
CA ARG A 15 -1.06 -6.51 -0.25
C ARG A 15 -2.19 -6.54 -1.26
N ARG A 16 -3.33 -7.13 -0.87
CA ARG A 16 -4.55 -7.18 -1.69
C ARG A 16 -5.02 -5.79 -2.12
N PHE A 17 -4.93 -4.82 -1.22
CA PHE A 17 -5.27 -3.43 -1.49
C PHE A 17 -4.35 -2.79 -2.54
N ILE A 18 -3.04 -2.99 -2.43
CA ILE A 18 -2.06 -2.48 -3.40
C ILE A 18 -2.29 -3.13 -4.79
N GLU A 19 -2.50 -4.44 -4.84
CA GLU A 19 -2.84 -5.16 -6.09
C GLU A 19 -4.12 -4.60 -6.74
N MET A 20 -5.14 -4.29 -5.93
CA MET A 20 -6.38 -3.70 -6.43
C MET A 20 -6.15 -2.32 -7.06
N ILE A 21 -5.28 -1.49 -6.46
CA ILE A 21 -4.94 -0.17 -7.01
C ILE A 21 -4.18 -0.30 -8.32
N GLU A 22 -3.22 -1.24 -8.40
CA GLU A 22 -2.45 -1.51 -9.62
C GLU A 22 -3.36 -1.91 -10.79
N GLN A 23 -4.45 -2.63 -10.51
CA GLN A 23 -5.39 -3.11 -11.53
C GLN A 23 -6.52 -2.13 -11.87
N GLU A 24 -6.60 -0.96 -11.23
CA GLU A 24 -7.69 0.01 -11.45
C GLU A 24 -7.27 1.09 -12.46
N PRO A 25 -7.71 1.03 -13.73
CA PRO A 25 -7.26 1.94 -14.78
C PRO A 25 -7.70 3.40 -14.58
N ARG A 26 -8.69 3.65 -13.71
CA ARG A 26 -9.15 5.01 -13.41
C ARG A 26 -8.29 5.72 -12.37
N LEU A 27 -7.30 5.04 -11.79
CA LEU A 27 -6.42 5.60 -10.77
C LEU A 27 -4.98 5.76 -11.28
N SER A 28 -4.38 6.89 -10.93
CA SER A 28 -2.93 7.07 -10.93
C SER A 28 -2.49 7.20 -9.46
N ALA A 29 -1.65 6.29 -8.99
CA ALA A 29 -1.33 6.19 -7.57
C ALA A 29 0.17 6.06 -7.30
N THR A 30 0.57 6.42 -6.08
CA THR A 30 1.92 6.23 -5.55
C THR A 30 1.85 5.86 -4.06
N ALA A 31 2.89 5.21 -3.55
CA ALA A 31 3.03 4.88 -2.14
C ALA A 31 4.30 5.53 -1.59
N LEU A 32 4.19 6.16 -0.42
CA LEU A 32 5.29 6.82 0.26
C LEU A 32 5.52 6.17 1.62
N GLN A 33 6.75 5.71 1.84
CA GLN A 33 7.18 5.27 3.16
C GLN A 33 7.57 6.48 4.01
N THR A 34 7.29 6.40 5.30
CA THR A 34 7.58 7.45 6.27
C THR A 34 8.37 6.88 7.45
N VAL A 35 9.29 7.69 7.96
CA VAL A 35 10.02 7.42 9.20
C VAL A 35 9.96 8.65 10.09
N GLY A 36 9.95 8.47 11.39
CA GLY A 36 9.99 9.59 12.33
C GLY A 36 9.73 9.16 13.76
N SER A 37 9.26 10.10 14.59
CA SER A 37 8.99 9.85 16.02
C SER A 37 7.92 8.78 16.27
N LYS A 38 7.12 8.41 15.26
CA LYS A 38 6.13 7.34 15.31
C LYS A 38 6.64 5.98 14.80
N GLY A 39 7.93 5.89 14.46
CA GLY A 39 8.51 4.69 13.85
C GLY A 39 8.40 4.70 12.33
N TRP A 40 8.34 3.51 11.74
CA TRP A 40 8.24 3.29 10.30
C TRP A 40 6.80 2.94 9.90
N ASP A 41 6.28 3.65 8.92
CA ASP A 41 4.92 3.48 8.38
C ASP A 41 4.89 3.89 6.89
N GLY A 42 3.73 3.94 6.26
CA GLY A 42 3.55 4.49 4.93
C GLY A 42 2.09 4.74 4.56
N PHE A 43 1.87 5.47 3.46
CA PHE A 43 0.54 5.70 2.93
C PHE A 43 0.52 5.66 1.40
N VAL A 44 -0.66 5.39 0.85
CA VAL A 44 -0.94 5.48 -0.59
C VAL A 44 -1.65 6.78 -0.89
N LEU A 45 -1.26 7.44 -1.98
CA LEU A 45 -1.96 8.56 -2.57
C LEU A 45 -2.44 8.14 -3.97
N ALA A 46 -3.75 8.19 -4.21
CA ALA A 46 -4.36 7.85 -5.49
C ALA A 46 -5.16 9.05 -6.03
N ARG A 47 -4.99 9.36 -7.31
CA ARG A 47 -5.71 10.39 -8.05
C ARG A 47 -6.59 9.73 -9.09
N VAL A 48 -7.85 10.14 -9.16
CA VAL A 48 -8.77 9.74 -10.25
C VAL A 48 -8.37 10.47 -11.54
N VAL A 49 -8.22 9.73 -12.64
CA VAL A 49 -7.73 10.26 -13.93
C VAL A 49 -8.74 10.15 -15.09
N SER A 50 -9.95 9.69 -14.80
CA SER A 50 -11.07 9.56 -15.76
C SER A 50 -12.34 10.20 -15.24
#